data_AF-A0A2E7CRX2-F1
#
_entry.id   AF-A0A2E7CRX2-F1
#
_cell.length_a   1.000
_cell.length_b   1.000
_cell.length_c   1.000
_cell.angle_alpha   90.00
_cell.angle_beta   90.00
_cell.angle_gamma   90.00
#
_symmetry.space_group_name_H-M   'P 1'
#
loop_
_entity.id
_entity.type
_entity.pdbx_description
1 polymer ?
#
loop_
_entity_poly.entity_id
_entity_poly.type
_entity_poly.pdbx_seq_one_letter_code
_entity_poly.pdbx_strand_id
1 'polypeptide(L)'
;MKKWIIVILFLWISISSIIGQESFNSFYFKEPQPVDNKSSKKFPKKIQGSYFKHNDSIVQIIIEPESMYTTFAIVMPISNKEVQKSHNFYTKDSLFYGIKENEGIPYKELNDTTYAFLIQKDLLFKIDSLNVLKKFGDDYFINERKSNGYYSTTRIHKNDSILEIYEIDPSVKDFPIKALKYFSSEKIDDINTLIAFPPNKEFKNFIDLNGFVDTTKYHL
;
A
#
# COMPACT_ATOMS: atom_id res chain seq x y z
N MET A 1 -4.63 2.23 -59.49
CA MET A 1 -4.67 1.17 -58.46
C MET A 1 -3.61 1.34 -57.36
N LYS A 2 -2.31 1.52 -57.68
CA LYS A 2 -1.24 1.66 -56.65
C LYS A 2 -1.44 2.78 -55.61
N LYS A 3 -2.01 3.93 -55.99
CA LYS A 3 -2.28 5.05 -55.07
C LYS A 3 -3.30 4.70 -53.97
N TRP A 4 -4.32 3.90 -54.29
CA TRP A 4 -5.35 3.50 -53.33
C TRP A 4 -4.85 2.44 -52.33
N ILE A 5 -3.92 1.58 -52.76
CA ILE A 5 -3.28 0.57 -51.89
C ILE A 5 -2.46 1.26 -50.77
N ILE A 6 -1.73 2.33 -51.10
CA ILE A 6 -0.94 3.08 -50.12
C ILE A 6 -1.83 3.78 -49.09
N VAL A 7 -2.97 4.34 -49.52
CA VAL A 7 -3.93 5.00 -48.61
C VAL A 7 -4.59 3.97 -47.68
N ILE A 8 -4.93 2.79 -48.18
CA ILE A 8 -5.50 1.70 -47.36
C ILE A 8 -4.48 1.17 -46.35
N LEU A 9 -3.21 1.03 -46.74
CA LEU A 9 -2.11 0.64 -45.83
C LEU A 9 -1.90 1.68 -44.72
N PHE A 10 -1.93 2.98 -45.05
CA PHE A 10 -1.84 4.05 -44.06
C PHE A 10 -3.02 4.06 -43.08
N LEU A 11 -4.25 3.81 -43.57
CA LEU A 11 -5.44 3.66 -42.74
C LEU A 11 -5.37 2.44 -41.81
N TRP A 12 -4.77 1.33 -42.27
CA TRP A 12 -4.56 0.14 -41.43
C TRP A 12 -3.52 0.35 -40.33
N ILE A 13 -2.45 1.10 -40.62
CA ILE A 13 -1.41 1.44 -39.63
C ILE A 13 -1.93 2.45 -38.60
N SER A 14 -2.83 3.36 -38.97
CA SER A 14 -3.41 4.31 -38.02
C SER A 14 -4.52 3.71 -37.16
N ILE A 15 -5.29 2.73 -37.65
CA ILE A 15 -6.31 2.01 -36.84
C ILE A 15 -5.66 1.02 -35.86
N SER A 16 -4.54 0.39 -36.22
CA SER A 16 -3.83 -0.54 -35.31
C SER A 16 -3.22 0.17 -34.09
N SER A 17 -2.87 1.45 -34.20
CA SER A 17 -2.44 2.28 -33.06
C SER A 17 -3.56 2.61 -32.08
N ILE A 18 -4.84 2.55 -32.49
CA ILE A 18 -6.00 2.85 -31.64
C ILE A 18 -6.46 1.60 -30.87
N ILE A 19 -6.16 0.39 -31.37
CA ILE A 19 -6.49 -0.89 -30.73
C ILE A 19 -5.41 -1.29 -29.68
N GLY A 20 -4.31 -0.53 -29.59
CA GLY A 20 -3.11 -0.91 -28.87
C GLY A 20 -2.91 -0.26 -27.51
N GLN A 21 -3.92 -0.17 -26.65
CA GLN A 21 -3.73 -0.01 -25.19
C GLN A 21 -5.07 -0.17 -24.46
N GLU A 22 -5.51 -1.40 -24.24
CA GLU A 22 -6.27 -1.67 -23.01
C GLU A 22 -5.27 -1.60 -21.86
N SER A 23 -4.93 -0.39 -21.41
CA SER A 23 -4.17 -0.22 -20.17
C SER A 23 -5.13 -0.48 -19.02
N PHE A 24 -4.82 -1.50 -18.24
CA PHE A 24 -5.54 -1.77 -17.01
C PHE A 24 -4.94 -0.89 -15.93
N ASN A 25 -5.77 -0.04 -15.36
CA ASN A 25 -5.35 0.87 -14.30
C ASN A 25 -5.73 0.32 -12.91
N SER A 26 -6.37 -0.85 -12.86
CA SER A 26 -6.77 -1.51 -11.64
C SER A 26 -6.74 -3.03 -11.78
N PHE A 27 -6.46 -3.72 -10.68
CA PHE A 27 -6.36 -5.17 -10.60
C PHE A 27 -6.88 -5.66 -9.24
N TYR A 28 -7.71 -6.70 -9.26
CA TYR A 28 -8.21 -7.36 -8.05
C TYR A 28 -8.21 -8.87 -8.22
N PHE A 29 -8.28 -9.57 -7.09
CA PHE A 29 -8.61 -10.99 -7.05
C PHE A 29 -10.09 -11.20 -6.69
N LYS A 30 -10.72 -12.21 -7.29
CA LYS A 30 -12.09 -12.59 -6.98
C LYS A 30 -12.25 -13.15 -5.56
N GLU A 31 -11.21 -13.82 -5.09
CA GLU A 31 -11.14 -14.51 -3.80
C GLU A 31 -9.82 -14.18 -3.10
N PRO A 32 -9.77 -14.24 -1.75
CA PRO A 32 -8.55 -13.92 -1.02
C PRO A 32 -7.44 -14.92 -1.35
N GLN A 33 -6.28 -14.42 -1.76
CA GLN A 33 -5.16 -15.22 -2.20
C GLN A 33 -4.17 -15.54 -1.07
N PRO A 34 -3.55 -16.73 -1.09
CA PRO A 34 -3.83 -17.85 -1.99
C PRO A 34 -5.16 -18.55 -1.67
N VAL A 35 -5.92 -18.95 -2.70
CA VAL A 35 -7.30 -19.45 -2.56
C VAL A 35 -7.44 -20.63 -1.57
N ASP A 36 -6.60 -21.66 -1.67
CA ASP A 36 -6.75 -22.90 -0.86
C ASP A 36 -6.08 -22.81 0.53
N ASN A 37 -5.45 -21.68 0.85
CA ASN A 37 -4.70 -21.53 2.08
C ASN A 37 -5.60 -21.06 3.23
N LYS A 38 -5.40 -21.66 4.41
CA LYS A 38 -6.12 -21.28 5.63
C LYS A 38 -5.80 -19.85 6.04
N SER A 39 -6.83 -19.09 6.40
CA SER A 39 -6.68 -17.78 7.00
C SER A 39 -6.07 -17.87 8.40
N SER A 40 -5.18 -16.94 8.70
CA SER A 40 -4.56 -16.76 10.01
C SER A 40 -5.36 -15.74 10.81
N LYS A 41 -5.61 -16.03 12.09
CA LYS A 41 -6.27 -15.09 13.01
C LYS A 41 -5.33 -14.01 13.54
N LYS A 42 -4.02 -14.19 13.36
CA LYS A 42 -3.00 -13.27 13.84
C LYS A 42 -1.76 -13.27 12.96
N PHE A 43 -1.08 -12.14 12.88
CA PHE A 43 0.29 -12.05 12.41
C PHE A 43 1.19 -12.92 13.30
N PRO A 44 2.11 -13.71 12.74
CA PRO A 44 3.05 -14.49 13.54
C PRO A 44 4.07 -13.59 14.23
N LYS A 45 4.49 -13.98 15.44
CA LYS A 45 5.46 -13.23 16.26
C LYS A 45 6.72 -12.80 15.51
N LYS A 46 7.19 -13.61 14.53
CA LYS A 46 8.41 -13.33 13.77
C LYS A 46 8.34 -12.04 12.93
N ILE A 47 7.14 -11.59 12.55
CA ILE A 47 6.93 -10.36 11.77
C ILE A 47 6.27 -9.23 12.57
N GLN A 48 5.84 -9.49 13.81
CA GLN A 48 5.36 -8.43 14.70
C GLN A 48 6.51 -7.52 15.11
N GLY A 49 6.20 -6.23 15.31
CA GLY A 49 7.19 -5.23 15.68
C GLY A 49 6.92 -3.88 15.05
N SER A 50 7.81 -2.94 15.30
CA SER A 50 7.78 -1.59 14.74
C SER A 50 8.97 -1.42 13.80
N TYR A 51 8.73 -0.94 12.59
CA TYR A 51 9.72 -0.86 11.53
C TYR A 51 9.71 0.53 10.89
N PHE A 52 10.86 1.19 10.80
CA PHE A 52 11.02 2.48 10.16
C PHE A 52 11.18 2.33 8.65
N LYS A 53 10.56 3.21 7.87
CA LYS A 53 10.71 3.21 6.41
C LYS A 53 12.16 3.52 6.07
N HIS A 54 12.74 2.77 5.14
CA HIS A 54 14.20 2.80 4.89
C HIS A 54 14.75 4.20 4.54
N ASN A 55 13.99 5.00 3.79
CA ASN A 55 14.38 6.35 3.36
C ASN A 55 13.63 7.46 4.10
N ASP A 56 12.90 7.12 5.17
CA ASP A 56 12.08 8.06 5.92
C ASP A 56 11.91 7.58 7.37
N SER A 57 12.75 8.09 8.27
CA SER A 57 12.71 7.73 9.70
C SER A 57 11.49 8.28 10.45
N ILE A 58 10.71 9.15 9.82
CA ILE A 58 9.49 9.71 10.40
C ILE A 58 8.32 8.74 10.21
N VAL A 59 8.34 7.96 9.13
CA VAL A 59 7.31 6.98 8.80
C VAL A 59 7.70 5.61 9.36
N GLN A 60 6.79 5.01 10.11
CA GLN A 60 6.93 3.69 10.67
C GLN A 60 5.71 2.84 10.35
N ILE A 61 5.92 1.53 10.25
CA ILE A 61 4.87 0.53 10.25
C ILE A 61 4.94 -0.28 11.53
N ILE A 62 3.79 -0.47 12.18
CA ILE A 62 3.64 -1.27 13.40
C ILE A 62 2.77 -2.47 13.08
N ILE A 63 3.30 -3.67 13.26
CA ILE A 63 2.57 -4.93 13.12
C ILE A 63 2.28 -5.50 14.51
N GLU A 64 1.02 -5.44 14.91
CA GLU A 64 0.46 -6.03 16.12
C GLU A 64 -0.12 -7.42 15.81
N PRO A 65 -0.59 -8.20 16.80
CA PRO A 65 -1.12 -9.54 16.54
C PRO A 65 -2.26 -9.57 15.52
N GLU A 66 -3.18 -8.60 15.51
CA GLU A 66 -4.39 -8.63 14.68
C GLU A 66 -4.51 -7.43 13.73
N SER A 67 -3.53 -6.53 13.73
CA SER A 67 -3.60 -5.28 13.01
C SER A 67 -2.22 -4.77 12.60
N MET A 68 -2.25 -3.89 11.60
CA MET A 68 -1.09 -3.21 11.05
C MET A 68 -1.43 -1.73 10.92
N TYR A 69 -0.49 -0.88 11.33
CA TYR A 69 -0.65 0.56 11.34
C TYR A 69 0.52 1.24 10.65
N THR A 70 0.26 2.38 10.02
CA THR A 70 1.30 3.36 9.74
C THR A 70 1.31 4.38 10.86
N THR A 71 2.48 4.75 11.33
CA THR A 71 2.66 5.89 12.22
C THR A 71 3.59 6.90 11.54
N PHE A 72 3.30 8.18 11.71
CA PHE A 72 4.23 9.23 11.30
C PHE A 72 4.16 10.42 12.26
N ALA A 73 5.31 11.05 12.47
CA ALA A 73 5.40 12.23 13.32
C ALA A 73 5.28 13.51 12.47
N ILE A 74 4.32 14.35 12.82
CA ILE A 74 4.20 15.71 12.31
C ILE A 74 5.02 16.61 13.23
N VAL A 75 6.04 17.26 12.66
CA VAL A 75 6.90 18.20 13.39
C VAL A 75 6.42 19.61 13.11
N MET A 76 6.03 20.32 14.17
CA MET A 76 5.53 21.69 14.11
C MET A 76 6.56 22.63 14.76
N PRO A 77 7.37 23.33 13.96
CA PRO A 77 8.25 24.37 14.47
C PRO A 77 7.42 25.63 14.79
N ILE A 78 7.49 26.09 16.03
CA ILE A 78 6.81 27.30 16.52
C ILE A 78 7.86 28.19 17.14
N SER A 79 7.91 29.47 16.75
CA SER A 79 8.90 30.38 17.35
C SER A 79 8.58 30.61 18.84
N ASN A 80 9.60 30.64 19.69
CA ASN A 80 9.42 30.89 21.13
C ASN A 80 8.75 32.26 21.38
N LYS A 81 8.96 33.23 20.48
CA LYS A 81 8.27 34.52 20.52
C LYS A 81 6.77 34.39 20.31
N GLU A 82 6.33 33.50 19.42
CA GLU A 82 4.91 33.22 19.20
C GLU A 82 4.30 32.49 20.39
N VAL A 83 5.00 31.51 20.95
CA VAL A 83 4.60 30.83 22.19
C VAL A 83 4.37 31.84 23.32
N GLN A 84 5.30 32.77 23.52
CA GLN A 84 5.20 33.79 24.58
C GLN A 84 4.09 34.83 24.35
N LYS A 85 3.73 35.12 23.09
CA LYS A 85 2.71 36.13 22.75
C LYS A 85 1.30 35.56 22.71
N SER A 86 1.17 34.26 22.49
CA SER A 86 -0.10 33.57 22.37
C SER A 86 -0.67 33.24 23.75
N HIS A 87 -1.98 33.43 23.92
CA HIS A 87 -2.69 32.91 25.09
C HIS A 87 -3.13 31.45 24.90
N ASN A 88 -2.96 30.91 23.69
CA ASN A 88 -3.41 29.57 23.34
C ASN A 88 -2.34 28.52 23.65
N PHE A 89 -1.06 28.90 23.61
CA PHE A 89 0.05 27.99 23.85
C PHE A 89 0.51 28.04 25.30
N TYR A 90 0.70 26.88 25.90
CA TYR A 90 1.26 26.77 27.24
C TYR A 90 1.93 25.41 27.44
N THR A 91 2.84 25.33 28.41
CA THR A 91 3.51 24.09 28.77
C THR A 91 3.04 23.63 30.14
N LYS A 92 2.83 22.32 30.28
CA LYS A 92 2.46 21.68 31.55
C LYS A 92 2.97 20.24 31.53
N ASP A 93 3.57 19.77 32.63
CA ASP A 93 4.01 18.39 32.79
C ASP A 93 4.91 17.86 31.64
N SER A 94 5.82 18.72 31.14
CA SER A 94 6.70 18.44 29.98
C SER A 94 5.97 18.23 28.64
N LEU A 95 4.71 18.65 28.55
CA LEU A 95 3.92 18.65 27.32
C LEU A 95 3.59 20.07 26.87
N PHE A 96 3.44 20.23 25.56
CA PHE A 96 3.06 21.47 24.91
C PHE A 96 1.58 21.43 24.53
N TYR A 97 0.82 22.41 24.97
CA TYR A 97 -0.63 22.53 24.76
C TYR A 97 -0.95 23.68 23.82
N GLY A 98 -2.14 23.65 23.21
CA GLY A 98 -2.64 24.70 22.31
C GLY A 98 -2.56 24.35 20.82
N ILE A 99 -1.94 23.23 20.48
CA ILE A 99 -1.93 22.68 19.10
C ILE A 99 -3.13 21.77 18.89
N LYS A 100 -3.41 20.90 19.87
CA LYS A 100 -4.55 20.00 19.87
C LYS A 100 -5.41 20.30 21.10
N GLU A 101 -6.72 20.34 20.90
CA GLU A 101 -7.66 20.69 21.96
C GLU A 101 -7.60 19.66 23.09
N ASN A 102 -7.42 20.14 24.33
CA ASN A 102 -7.38 19.33 25.56
C ASN A 102 -6.29 18.24 25.60
N GLU A 103 -5.28 18.31 24.75
CA GLU A 103 -4.21 17.30 24.67
C GLU A 103 -2.84 17.98 24.60
N GLY A 104 -1.94 17.57 25.50
CA GLY A 104 -0.55 18.02 25.49
C GLY A 104 0.28 17.09 24.61
N ILE A 105 1.13 17.66 23.76
CA ILE A 105 2.00 16.87 22.88
C ILE A 105 3.47 16.99 23.28
N PRO A 106 4.29 15.95 23.04
CA PRO A 106 5.72 16.03 23.27
C PRO A 106 6.34 17.18 22.50
N TYR A 107 7.32 17.85 23.09
CA TYR A 107 8.03 18.95 22.43
C TYR A 107 9.51 18.98 22.84
N LYS A 108 10.29 19.72 22.06
CA LYS A 108 11.69 20.02 22.36
C LYS A 108 11.98 21.47 21.96
N GLU A 109 12.55 22.23 22.87
CA GLU A 109 13.05 23.57 22.57
C GLU A 109 14.49 23.49 22.06
N LEU A 110 14.76 24.22 20.98
CA LEU A 110 16.07 24.33 20.36
C LEU A 110 16.23 25.78 19.90
N ASN A 111 17.14 26.51 20.55
CA ASN A 111 17.37 27.94 20.34
C ASN A 111 16.09 28.76 20.54
N ASP A 112 15.62 29.43 19.49
CA ASP A 112 14.43 30.29 19.48
C ASP A 112 13.18 29.58 18.95
N THR A 113 13.22 28.25 18.82
CA THR A 113 12.13 27.45 18.25
C THR A 113 11.74 26.31 19.18
N THR A 114 10.43 26.20 19.43
CA THR A 114 9.77 25.04 20.02
C THR A 114 9.38 24.08 18.90
N TYR A 115 9.91 22.87 18.92
CA TYR A 115 9.52 21.78 18.03
C TYR A 115 8.52 20.88 18.73
N ALA A 116 7.26 20.94 18.33
CA ALA A 116 6.21 20.08 18.87
C ALA A 116 5.99 18.87 17.95
N PHE A 117 5.77 17.69 18.54
CA PHE A 117 5.70 16.41 17.82
C PHE A 117 4.31 15.80 18.00
N LEU A 118 3.53 15.75 16.92
CA LEU A 118 2.25 15.05 16.90
C LEU A 118 2.42 13.72 16.18
N ILE A 119 2.14 12.60 16.86
CA ILE A 119 2.18 11.28 16.24
C ILE A 119 0.79 10.96 15.71
N GLN A 120 0.68 10.78 14.40
CA GLN A 120 -0.51 10.24 13.76
C GLN A 120 -0.38 8.73 13.60
N LYS A 121 -1.45 7.98 13.86
CA LYS A 121 -1.53 6.53 13.71
C LYS A 121 -2.73 6.18 12.83
N ASP A 122 -2.47 5.63 11.66
CA ASP A 122 -3.47 5.23 10.68
C ASP A 122 -3.53 3.70 10.61
N LEU A 123 -4.74 3.14 10.65
CA LEU A 123 -4.94 1.70 10.48
C LEU A 123 -4.76 1.33 9.00
N LEU A 124 -3.75 0.52 8.70
CA LEU A 124 -3.54 -0.04 7.36
C LEU A 124 -4.38 -1.30 7.14
N PHE A 125 -4.39 -2.19 8.14
CA PHE A 125 -5.06 -3.47 8.00
C PHE A 125 -5.47 -4.00 9.37
N LYS A 126 -6.62 -4.66 9.43
CA LYS A 126 -7.09 -5.40 10.60
C LYS A 126 -7.68 -6.72 10.15
N ILE A 127 -7.33 -7.80 10.84
CA ILE A 127 -7.88 -9.12 10.56
C ILE A 127 -9.34 -9.15 11.05
N ASP A 128 -10.26 -9.48 10.15
CA ASP A 128 -11.68 -9.66 10.44
C ASP A 128 -12.32 -10.70 9.47
N SER A 129 -13.65 -10.69 9.34
CA SER A 129 -14.37 -11.63 8.46
C SER A 129 -14.22 -11.33 6.96
N LEU A 130 -13.86 -10.10 6.60
CA LEU A 130 -13.67 -9.63 5.23
C LEU A 130 -12.19 -9.47 4.88
N ASN A 131 -11.36 -9.16 5.87
CA ASN A 131 -9.96 -8.85 5.75
C ASN A 131 -9.14 -9.99 6.35
N VAL A 132 -8.47 -10.77 5.50
CA VAL A 132 -7.86 -12.03 5.91
C VAL A 132 -6.37 -12.07 5.61
N LEU A 133 -5.61 -12.56 6.59
CA LEU A 133 -4.20 -12.84 6.45
C LEU A 133 -4.01 -14.29 6.01
N LYS A 134 -3.30 -14.55 4.92
CA LYS A 134 -2.94 -15.91 4.48
C LYS A 134 -1.42 -16.06 4.40
N LYS A 135 -0.92 -17.29 4.50
CA LYS A 135 0.52 -17.62 4.41
C LYS A 135 0.78 -18.48 3.18
N PHE A 136 1.86 -18.20 2.45
CA PHE A 136 2.32 -19.03 1.33
C PHE A 136 3.85 -19.03 1.27
N GLY A 137 4.48 -20.21 1.42
CA GLY A 137 5.94 -20.27 1.61
C GLY A 137 6.37 -19.48 2.85
N ASP A 138 7.31 -18.56 2.69
CA ASP A 138 7.77 -17.66 3.75
C ASP A 138 7.04 -16.30 3.80
N ASP A 139 6.21 -16.04 2.79
CA ASP A 139 5.45 -14.82 2.63
C ASP A 139 4.09 -14.86 3.34
N TYR A 140 3.61 -13.66 3.65
CA TYR A 140 2.28 -13.40 4.16
C TYR A 140 1.51 -12.52 3.17
N PHE A 141 0.22 -12.78 3.02
CA PHE A 141 -0.64 -12.08 2.08
C PHE A 141 -1.79 -11.46 2.87
N ILE A 142 -1.80 -10.14 2.93
CA ILE A 142 -2.91 -9.35 3.42
C ILE A 142 -3.94 -9.30 2.28
N ASN A 143 -5.16 -9.75 2.54
CA ASN A 143 -6.25 -9.68 1.59
C ASN A 143 -7.34 -8.78 2.17
N GLU A 144 -7.61 -7.69 1.47
CA GLU A 144 -8.63 -6.72 1.86
C GLU A 144 -9.77 -6.73 0.87
N ARG A 145 -10.99 -6.98 1.36
CA ARG A 145 -12.17 -6.88 0.51
C ARG A 145 -12.52 -5.42 0.29
N LYS A 146 -12.54 -4.99 -0.96
CA LYS A 146 -12.89 -3.62 -1.36
C LYS A 146 -14.40 -3.50 -1.57
N SER A 147 -14.88 -2.25 -1.69
CA SER A 147 -16.31 -1.93 -1.85
C SER A 147 -16.95 -2.57 -3.09
N ASN A 148 -16.17 -2.79 -4.14
CA ASN A 148 -16.58 -3.51 -5.35
C ASN A 148 -16.77 -5.03 -5.15
N GLY A 149 -16.52 -5.54 -3.94
CA GLY A 149 -16.70 -6.94 -3.57
C GLY A 149 -15.50 -7.85 -3.84
N TYR A 150 -14.49 -7.37 -4.57
CA TYR A 150 -13.25 -8.06 -4.90
C TYR A 150 -12.14 -7.78 -3.86
N TYR A 151 -11.02 -8.49 -3.96
CA TYR A 151 -9.91 -8.41 -3.03
C TYR A 151 -8.71 -7.68 -3.64
N SER A 152 -8.19 -6.70 -2.89
CA SER A 152 -6.80 -6.28 -3.07
C SER A 152 -5.92 -7.19 -2.21
N THR A 153 -4.75 -7.56 -2.74
CA THR A 153 -3.78 -8.38 -2.01
C THR A 153 -2.45 -7.64 -1.94
N THR A 154 -1.90 -7.56 -0.74
CA THR A 154 -0.56 -7.05 -0.46
C THR A 154 0.31 -8.19 0.05
N ARG A 155 1.53 -8.33 -0.48
CA ARG A 155 2.50 -9.33 -0.03
C ARG A 155 3.42 -8.72 1.02
N ILE A 156 3.69 -9.47 2.08
CA ILE A 156 4.63 -9.13 3.13
C ILE A 156 5.69 -10.22 3.18
N HIS A 157 6.94 -9.81 3.05
CA HIS A 157 8.11 -10.64 3.30
C HIS A 157 8.92 -10.04 4.45
N LYS A 158 9.54 -10.90 5.28
CA LYS A 158 10.50 -10.45 6.27
C LYS A 158 11.77 -11.26 6.16
N ASN A 159 12.87 -10.57 5.92
CA ASN A 159 14.21 -11.12 5.91
C ASN A 159 15.04 -10.43 7.00
N ASP A 160 15.44 -11.17 8.03
CA ASP A 160 16.16 -10.66 9.20
C ASP A 160 15.50 -9.40 9.83
N SER A 161 16.18 -8.25 9.74
CA SER A 161 15.73 -6.96 10.25
C SER A 161 14.91 -6.14 9.24
N ILE A 162 14.75 -6.63 8.01
CA ILE A 162 14.07 -5.93 6.92
C ILE A 162 12.69 -6.53 6.70
N LEU A 163 11.67 -5.66 6.74
CA LEU A 163 10.31 -5.96 6.33
C LEU A 163 10.07 -5.35 4.95
N GLU A 164 9.67 -6.17 3.99
CA GLU A 164 9.37 -5.76 2.63
C GLU A 164 7.87 -5.92 2.39
N ILE A 165 7.22 -4.85 1.95
CA ILE A 165 5.81 -4.83 1.56
C ILE A 165 5.79 -4.66 0.06
N TYR A 166 5.08 -5.55 -0.63
CA TYR A 166 4.94 -5.53 -2.07
C TYR A 166 3.49 -5.35 -2.48
N GLU A 167 3.29 -4.47 -3.45
CA GLU A 167 1.99 -4.10 -4.00
C GLU A 167 1.92 -4.42 -5.50
N ILE A 168 0.70 -4.59 -5.98
CA ILE A 168 0.42 -4.88 -7.38
C ILE A 168 0.20 -3.55 -8.09
N ASP A 169 0.97 -3.31 -9.16
CA ASP A 169 0.75 -2.19 -10.07
C ASP A 169 0.52 -2.74 -11.50
N PRO A 170 -0.74 -2.80 -11.97
CA PRO A 170 -1.05 -3.29 -13.31
C PRO A 170 -0.66 -2.32 -14.43
N SER A 171 -0.27 -1.08 -14.09
CA SER A 171 0.15 -0.07 -15.07
C SER A 171 1.58 -0.28 -15.58
N VAL A 172 2.38 -1.10 -14.91
CA VAL A 172 3.75 -1.38 -15.35
C VAL A 172 3.76 -2.15 -16.67
N LYS A 173 4.67 -1.76 -17.57
CA LYS A 173 4.75 -2.28 -18.94
C LYS A 173 4.80 -3.81 -19.03
N ASP A 174 5.51 -4.45 -18.10
CA ASP A 174 5.75 -5.89 -18.08
C ASP A 174 4.91 -6.61 -17.01
N PHE A 175 3.74 -6.07 -16.67
CA PHE A 175 2.83 -6.69 -15.71
C PHE A 175 2.52 -8.14 -16.11
N PRO A 176 2.75 -9.16 -15.24
CA PRO A 176 2.78 -10.56 -15.63
C PRO A 176 1.37 -11.18 -15.72
N ILE A 177 0.44 -10.50 -16.38
CA ILE A 177 -0.92 -10.99 -16.62
C ILE A 177 -0.95 -12.35 -17.33
N LYS A 178 0.07 -12.65 -18.15
CA LYS A 178 0.23 -13.95 -18.83
C LYS A 178 0.42 -15.13 -17.87
N ALA A 179 0.78 -14.87 -16.61
CA ALA A 179 0.85 -15.89 -15.56
C ALA A 179 -0.53 -16.38 -15.10
N LEU A 180 -1.58 -15.61 -15.40
CA LEU A 180 -2.95 -15.82 -14.95
C LEU A 180 -3.78 -16.27 -16.15
N LYS A 181 -4.31 -17.50 -16.11
CA LYS A 181 -5.20 -18.00 -17.17
C LYS A 181 -6.66 -17.63 -16.93
N TYR A 182 -6.98 -17.45 -15.66
CA TYR A 182 -8.33 -17.25 -15.16
C TYR A 182 -8.49 -15.80 -14.71
N PHE A 183 -8.94 -14.95 -15.63
CA PHE A 183 -9.27 -13.56 -15.34
C PHE A 183 -10.41 -13.05 -16.24
N SER A 184 -11.10 -12.02 -15.79
CA SER A 184 -12.00 -11.19 -16.60
C SER A 184 -11.51 -9.75 -16.65
N SER A 185 -11.98 -9.01 -17.65
CA SER A 185 -11.85 -7.55 -17.73
C SER A 185 -13.24 -6.95 -17.56
N GLU A 186 -13.39 -6.02 -16.64
CA GLU A 186 -14.64 -5.32 -16.34
C GLU A 186 -14.37 -3.83 -16.13
N LYS A 187 -15.36 -2.99 -16.40
CA LYS A 187 -15.29 -1.55 -16.12
C LYS A 187 -15.91 -1.28 -14.75
N ILE A 188 -15.12 -0.86 -13.78
CA ILE A 188 -15.57 -0.51 -12.42
C ILE A 188 -15.30 0.98 -12.23
N ASP A 189 -16.34 1.76 -11.95
CA ASP A 189 -16.23 3.23 -11.78
C ASP A 189 -15.49 3.91 -12.94
N ASP A 190 -15.83 3.53 -14.17
CA ASP A 190 -15.19 3.95 -15.42
C ASP A 190 -13.71 3.56 -15.60
N ILE A 191 -13.17 2.71 -14.72
CA ILE A 191 -11.80 2.19 -14.79
C ILE A 191 -11.78 0.77 -15.35
N ASN A 192 -10.98 0.55 -16.39
CA ASN A 192 -10.70 -0.80 -16.90
C ASN A 192 -9.94 -1.60 -15.84
N THR A 193 -10.57 -2.66 -15.36
CA THR A 193 -10.13 -3.42 -14.19
C THR A 193 -9.98 -4.90 -14.55
N LEU A 194 -8.83 -5.47 -14.18
CA LEU A 194 -8.61 -6.92 -14.26
C LEU A 194 -9.07 -7.60 -12.98
N ILE A 195 -9.85 -8.67 -13.12
CA ILE A 195 -10.31 -9.49 -12.00
C ILE A 195 -9.79 -10.90 -12.20
N ALA A 196 -8.79 -11.28 -11.42
CA ALA A 196 -8.15 -12.59 -11.50
C ALA A 196 -8.74 -13.58 -10.48
N PHE A 197 -8.79 -14.86 -10.83
CA PHE A 197 -9.20 -15.94 -9.92
C PHE A 197 -8.28 -17.15 -10.09
N PRO A 198 -6.97 -16.97 -9.84
CA PRO A 198 -5.99 -18.01 -10.09
C PRO A 198 -6.07 -19.12 -9.02
N PRO A 199 -5.88 -20.39 -9.40
CA PRO A 199 -5.50 -21.43 -8.45
C PRO A 199 -4.09 -21.17 -7.89
N ASN A 200 -3.75 -21.78 -6.76
CA ASN A 200 -2.47 -21.57 -6.07
C ASN A 200 -1.22 -21.72 -6.96
N LYS A 201 -1.25 -22.63 -7.95
CA LYS A 201 -0.14 -22.82 -8.89
C LYS A 201 0.06 -21.60 -9.80
N GLU A 202 -1.02 -20.99 -10.29
CA GLU A 202 -0.96 -19.78 -11.11
C GLU A 202 -0.61 -18.56 -10.25
N PHE A 203 -1.16 -18.48 -9.03
CA PHE A 203 -0.79 -17.43 -8.09
C PHE A 203 0.72 -17.46 -7.76
N LYS A 204 1.30 -18.65 -7.56
CA LYS A 204 2.74 -18.81 -7.41
C LYS A 204 3.50 -18.30 -8.63
N ASN A 205 3.09 -18.71 -9.83
CA ASN A 205 3.74 -18.25 -11.06
C ASN A 205 3.66 -16.72 -11.22
N PHE A 206 2.53 -16.12 -10.84
CA PHE A 206 2.34 -14.67 -10.84
C PHE A 206 3.32 -13.98 -9.88
N ILE A 207 3.51 -14.53 -8.67
CA ILE A 207 4.54 -14.05 -7.73
C ILE A 207 5.95 -14.19 -8.32
N ASP A 208 6.30 -15.37 -8.84
CA ASP A 208 7.63 -15.67 -9.39
C ASP A 208 7.97 -14.78 -10.59
N LEU A 209 6.95 -14.27 -11.30
CA LEU A 209 7.08 -13.36 -12.44
C LEU A 209 6.94 -11.88 -12.06
N ASN A 210 7.15 -11.53 -10.78
CA ASN A 210 7.08 -10.16 -10.24
C ASN A 210 5.70 -9.50 -10.34
N GLY A 211 4.63 -10.26 -10.07
CA GLY A 211 3.26 -9.72 -10.03
C GLY A 211 3.02 -8.70 -8.92
N PHE A 212 3.88 -8.69 -7.91
CA PHE A 212 3.96 -7.66 -6.87
C PHE A 212 5.24 -6.86 -7.09
N VAL A 213 5.13 -5.78 -7.87
CA VAL A 213 6.28 -5.06 -8.44
C VAL A 213 6.70 -3.85 -7.61
N ASP A 214 5.74 -3.14 -7.00
CA ASP A 214 6.05 -2.00 -6.15
C ASP A 214 6.48 -2.51 -4.78
N THR A 215 7.63 -2.04 -4.28
CA THR A 215 8.25 -2.55 -3.05
C THR A 215 8.59 -1.41 -2.12
N THR A 216 8.01 -1.42 -0.93
CA THR A 216 8.44 -0.55 0.16
C THR A 216 9.18 -1.35 1.22
N LYS A 217 10.37 -0.86 1.61
CA LYS A 217 11.24 -1.49 2.60
C LYS A 217 11.20 -0.75 3.92
N TYR A 218 11.14 -1.51 5.00
CA TYR A 218 11.20 -1.04 6.38
C TYR A 218 12.27 -1.82 7.13
N HIS A 219 12.90 -1.19 8.13
CA HIS A 219 13.92 -1.78 8.99
C HIS A 219 13.50 -1.67 10.46
N LEU A 220 13.87 -2.67 11.26
CA LEU A 220 13.70 -2.64 12.72
C LEU A 220 14.43 -1.45 13.36
#